data_AF-A0A812U6Y7-F1
#
_entry.id   AF-A0A812U6Y7-F1
#
_cell.length_a   1.000
_cell.length_b   1.000
_cell.length_c   1.000
_cell.angle_alpha   90.00
_cell.angle_beta   90.00
_cell.angle_gamma   90.00
#
_symmetry.space_group_name_H-M   'P 1'
#
loop_
_entity.id
_entity.type
_entity.pdbx_description
1 polymer ?
#
loop_
_entity_poly.entity_id
_entity_poly.type
_entity_poly.pdbx_seq_one_letter_code
_entity_poly.pdbx_strand_id
1 'polypeptide(L)' 'MARGIIKHLKRMYAPKHWMLDKLRGRWAPKPNAGPHKLRECLPLIAAGRYTPEVLGAQPTRAKF' A
#
# COMPACT_ATOMS: atom_id res chain seq x y z
N MET A 1 -21.47 -14.10 8.59
CA MET A 1 -20.57 -14.63 7.54
C MET A 1 -19.13 -14.59 8.05
N ALA A 2 -18.57 -15.72 8.47
CA ALA A 2 -17.16 -15.81 8.81
C ALA A 2 -16.32 -15.70 7.52
N ARG A 3 -15.57 -14.61 7.37
CA ARG A 3 -14.61 -14.46 6.28
C ARG A 3 -13.22 -14.67 6.89
N GLY A 4 -12.49 -15.66 6.38
CA GLY A 4 -11.12 -15.93 6.82
C GLY A 4 -10.18 -14.76 6.55
N ILE A 5 -8.90 -14.94 6.87
CA ILE A 5 -7.88 -13.90 6.70
C ILE A 5 -7.78 -13.49 5.21
N ILE A 6 -8.09 -12.23 4.94
CA ILE A 6 -8.00 -11.67 3.59
C ILE A 6 -6.56 -11.25 3.31
N LYS A 7 -5.90 -11.93 2.37
CA LYS A 7 -4.49 -11.71 1.99
C LYS A 7 -4.24 -10.44 1.16
N HIS A 8 -5.24 -9.92 0.46
CA HIS A 8 -5.09 -8.76 -0.43
C HIS A 8 -5.95 -7.57 0.03
N LEU A 9 -5.41 -6.36 -0.10
CA LEU A 9 -6.11 -5.11 0.21
C LEU A 9 -6.38 -4.35 -1.09
N LYS A 10 -7.66 -4.11 -1.43
CA LYS A 10 -7.99 -3.23 -2.56
C LYS A 10 -7.59 -1.81 -2.22
N ARG A 11 -7.09 -1.07 -3.21
CA ARG A 11 -6.56 0.29 -3.04
C ARG A 11 -7.59 1.28 -2.52
N MET A 12 -8.85 1.13 -2.91
CA MET A 12 -9.99 1.93 -2.42
C MET A 12 -10.19 1.84 -0.91
N TYR A 13 -9.76 0.76 -0.26
CA TYR A 13 -9.86 0.56 1.18
C TYR A 13 -8.56 0.89 1.92
N ALA A 14 -7.52 1.33 1.21
CA ALA A 14 -6.29 1.74 1.84
C ALA A 14 -6.49 3.03 2.66
N PRO A 15 -5.79 3.17 3.80
CA PRO A 15 -5.80 4.41 4.58
C PRO A 15 -5.35 5.62 3.74
N LYS A 16 -6.02 6.77 3.92
CA LYS A 16 -5.73 8.01 3.17
C LYS A 16 -4.31 8.54 3.41
N HIS A 17 -3.80 8.38 4.62
CA HIS A 17 -2.45 8.84 5.01
C HIS A 17 -1.32 8.06 4.32
N TRP A 18 -1.61 6.98 3.58
CA TRP A 18 -0.62 6.29 2.75
C TRP A 18 -0.32 7.01 1.43
N MET A 19 -1.04 8.10 1.13
CA MET A 19 -0.82 8.94 -0.05
C MET A 19 -0.81 8.14 -1.36
N LEU A 20 -1.64 7.09 -1.44
CA LEU A 20 -1.74 6.27 -2.65
C LEU A 20 -2.64 6.95 -3.67
N ASP A 21 -2.11 7.19 -4.87
CA ASP A 21 -2.90 7.67 -6.01
C ASP A 21 -4.02 6.67 -6.36
N LYS A 22 -5.21 7.16 -6.73
CA LYS A 22 -6.39 6.33 -7.02
C LYS A 22 -6.26 5.57 -8.35
N LEU A 23 -5.51 6.10 -9.31
CA LEU A 23 -5.51 5.61 -10.70
C LEU A 23 -4.34 4.67 -11.01
N ARG A 24 -3.21 4.79 -10.31
CA ARG A 24 -1.98 3.99 -10.56
C ARG A 24 -2.08 2.48 -10.26
N GLY A 25 -3.18 1.95 -9.71
CA GLY A 25 -3.34 0.51 -9.54
C GLY A 25 -4.59 0.08 -8.77
N ARG A 26 -4.98 -1.19 -8.92
CA ARG A 26 -6.16 -1.77 -8.24
C ARG A 26 -5.89 -2.20 -6.79
N TRP A 27 -4.66 -2.61 -6.50
CA TRP A 27 -4.25 -3.18 -5.22
C TRP A 27 -3.30 -2.25 -4.46
N ALA A 28 -3.37 -2.31 -3.14
CA ALA A 28 -2.42 -1.66 -2.23
C ALA A 28 -1.57 -2.74 -1.52
N PRO A 29 -0.32 -2.42 -1.14
CA PRO A 29 0.47 -3.31 -0.30
C PRO A 29 -0.26 -3.53 1.02
N LYS A 30 -0.56 -4.80 1.33
CA LYS A 30 -1.17 -5.17 2.61
C LYS A 30 -0.05 -5.38 3.64
N PRO A 31 0.00 -4.62 4.74
CA PRO A 31 0.94 -4.84 5.83
C PRO A 31 0.65 -6.19 6.51
N ASN A 32 1.71 -6.86 6.92
CA ASN A 32 1.63 -8.07 7.73
C ASN A 32 1.16 -7.73 9.15
N ALA A 33 0.67 -8.74 9.88
CA ALA A 33 0.36 -8.59 11.28
C ALA A 33 1.64 -8.23 12.05
N GLY A 34 1.60 -7.11 12.77
CA GLY A 34 2.72 -6.56 13.52
C GLY A 34 2.22 -5.68 14.66
N PRO A 35 3.08 -4.92 15.33
CA PRO A 35 2.73 -4.15 16.53
C PRO A 35 1.70 -3.05 16.26
N HIS A 36 1.62 -2.56 15.01
CA HIS A 36 0.70 -1.50 14.62
C HIS A 36 -0.52 -2.06 13.89
N LYS A 37 -1.69 -1.47 14.16
CA LYS A 37 -2.93 -1.79 13.44
C LYS A 37 -2.82 -1.32 11.99
N LEU A 38 -3.58 -1.97 11.11
CA LEU A 38 -3.66 -1.68 9.66
C LEU A 38 -3.93 -0.22 9.29
N ARG A 39 -4.59 0.55 10.17
CA ARG A 39 -4.94 1.97 9.94
C ARG A 39 -3.98 2.95 10.63
N GLU A 40 -3.06 2.45 11.44
CA GLU A 40 -2.07 3.23 12.18
C GLU A 40 -0.65 3.00 11.64
N CYS A 41 -0.45 1.95 10.82
CA CYS A 41 0.82 1.65 10.21
C CYS A 41 1.06 2.40 8.90
N LEU A 42 2.31 2.72 8.59
CA LEU A 42 2.79 3.12 7.26
C LEU A 42 3.61 1.97 6.66
N PRO A 43 3.13 1.30 5.59
CA PRO A 43 3.88 0.18 5.02
C PRO A 43 5.18 0.68 4.37
N LEU A 44 6.31 0.07 4.75
CA LEU A 44 7.64 0.42 4.23
C LEU A 44 7.70 0.41 2.69
N ILE A 45 6.99 -0.54 2.05
CA ILE A 45 6.88 -0.62 0.58
C ILE A 45 6.09 0.57 -0.01
N ALA A 46 5.08 1.09 0.69
CA ALA A 46 4.32 2.24 0.21
C ALA A 46 5.17 3.52 0.27
N ALA A 47 5.93 3.70 1.35
CA ALA A 47 6.88 4.80 1.49
C ALA A 47 8.05 4.71 0.49
N GLY A 48 8.51 3.51 0.14
CA GLY A 48 9.65 3.35 -0.78
C GLY A 48 9.32 3.37 -2.27
N ARG A 49 8.09 3.01 -2.68
CA ARG A 49 7.72 2.84 -4.12
C ARG A 49 6.65 3.79 -4.64
N TYR A 50 5.82 4.39 -3.80
CA TYR A 50 4.69 5.22 -4.24
C TYR A 50 4.83 6.72 -3.96
N THR A 51 5.92 7.16 -3.32
CA THR A 51 6.31 8.58 -3.23
C THR A 51 7.43 8.90 -4.23
N PRO A 52 7.17 8.91 -5.55
CA PRO A 52 8.18 9.36 -6.51
C PRO A 52 8.46 10.86 -6.40
N GLU A 53 7.60 11.64 -5.73
CA GLU A 53 7.69 13.10 -5.69
C GLU A 53 8.74 13.64 -4.70
N VAL A 54 9.07 12.88 -3.65
CA VAL A 54 9.96 13.38 -2.58
C VAL A 54 11.44 13.02 -2.82
N LEU A 55 11.76 12.20 -3.82
CA LEU A 55 13.13 11.72 -4.05
C LEU A 55 13.60 11.68 -5.52
N GLY A 56 12.79 12.14 -6.49
CA GLY A 56 13.19 12.18 -7.91
C GLY A 56 13.45 10.83 -8.56
N ALA A 57 13.14 9.72 -7.89
CA ALA A 57 13.41 8.37 -8.37
C ALA A 57 12.22 7.86 -9.22
N GLN A 58 12.46 7.72 -10.52
CA GLN A 58 11.51 7.13 -11.47
C GLN A 58 11.17 5.69 -11.05
N PRO A 59 9.87 5.30 -11.01
CA PRO A 59 9.49 3.93 -10.67
C PRO A 59 9.89 3.01 -11.83
N THR A 60 11.04 2.37 -11.72
CA THR A 60 11.44 1.30 -12.65
C THR A 60 10.46 0.14 -12.47
N ARG A 61 9.71 -0.09 -13.54
CA ARG A 61 8.74 -1.16 -13.72
C ARG A 61 9.45 -2.50 -13.59
N ALA A 62 9.58 -3.00 -12.36
CA ALA A 62 9.78 -4.43 -12.12
C ALA A 62 8.48 -5.12 -12.52
N LYS A 63 8.48 -5.58 -13.77
CA LYS A 63 7.45 -6.41 -14.39
C LYS A 63 7.19 -7.64 -13.50
N PHE A 64 5.91 -7.95 -13.30
CA PHE A 64 5.48 -9.35 -13.35
C PHE A 64 5.45 -9.74 -14.83
#